data_AF-A0A5N4CRZ8-F1
#
_entry.id   AF-A0A5N4CRZ8-F1
#
_cell.length_a   1.000
_cell.length_b   1.000
_cell.length_c   1.000
_cell.angle_alpha   90.00
_cell.angle_beta   90.00
_cell.angle_gamma   90.00
#
_symmetry.space_group_name_H-M   'P 1'
#
loop_
_entity.id
_entity.type
_entity.pdbx_description
1 polymer ?
#
loop_
_entity_poly.entity_id
_entity_poly.type
_entity_poly.pdbx_seq_one_letter_code
_entity_poly.pdbx_strand_id
1 'polypeptide(L)'
;MFPKSSVIPGIPNTLICHVDNIFPPVINITWFRNGRFTAEGITETTFYPKSDHSFRKFSYLTFLPSADDFYDCRVEPWGLDVPLLTETVVCPLGLAMGLVGIVVGTVRGRHLGGPSRHRRAT
;
A
#
# COMPACT_ATOMS: atom_id res chain seq x y z
N MET A 1 -11.88 4.80 -19.12
CA MET A 1 -12.72 3.73 -19.71
C MET A 1 -13.50 4.31 -20.87
N PHE A 2 -13.68 3.57 -21.97
CA PHE A 2 -14.39 4.01 -23.18
C PHE A 2 -14.93 2.80 -23.98
N PRO A 3 -16.01 2.93 -24.76
CA PRO A 3 -16.49 1.85 -25.64
C PRO A 3 -15.65 1.75 -26.92
N LYS A 4 -15.64 0.57 -27.55
CA LYS A 4 -14.97 0.29 -28.83
C LYS A 4 -15.60 1.02 -30.02
N SER A 5 -16.92 1.24 -29.96
CA SER A 5 -17.73 1.95 -30.96
C SER A 5 -18.96 2.58 -30.28
N SER A 6 -19.75 3.36 -31.02
CA SER A 6 -21.00 3.95 -30.53
C SER A 6 -21.91 2.90 -29.86
N VAL A 7 -22.43 3.23 -28.68
CA VAL A 7 -23.29 2.32 -27.91
C VAL A 7 -24.72 2.39 -28.47
N ILE A 8 -25.24 1.24 -28.89
CA ILE A 8 -26.60 1.09 -29.42
C ILE A 8 -27.26 -0.07 -28.66
N PRO A 9 -28.44 0.13 -28.01
CA PRO A 9 -29.13 -0.93 -27.29
C PRO A 9 -29.36 -2.18 -28.15
N GLY A 10 -29.11 -3.36 -27.60
CA GLY A 10 -29.29 -4.63 -28.30
C GLY A 10 -28.24 -4.95 -29.39
N ILE A 11 -27.22 -4.12 -29.62
CA ILE A 11 -26.12 -4.43 -30.54
C ILE A 11 -24.83 -4.70 -29.72
N PRO A 12 -24.23 -5.90 -29.79
CA PRO A 12 -23.03 -6.25 -29.03
C PRO A 12 -21.87 -5.26 -29.22
N ASN A 13 -21.20 -4.89 -28.13
CA ASN A 13 -20.10 -3.94 -28.11
C ASN A 13 -19.04 -4.38 -27.09
N THR A 14 -17.97 -3.62 -26.91
CA THR A 14 -16.87 -3.90 -25.98
C THR A 14 -16.47 -2.64 -25.24
N LEU A 15 -16.45 -2.68 -23.91
CA LEU A 15 -15.89 -1.63 -23.07
C LEU A 15 -14.39 -1.86 -22.90
N ILE A 16 -13.62 -0.77 -22.90
CA ILE A 16 -12.15 -0.75 -22.86
C ILE A 16 -11.73 0.02 -21.62
N CYS A 17 -11.05 -0.67 -20.70
CA CYS A 17 -10.39 -0.09 -19.55
C CYS A 17 -8.88 -0.02 -19.81
N HIS A 18 -8.40 1.15 -20.20
CA HIS A 18 -6.97 1.46 -20.27
C HIS A 18 -6.47 1.85 -18.88
N VAL A 19 -5.40 1.20 -18.43
CA VAL A 19 -4.69 1.50 -17.19
C VAL A 19 -3.24 1.79 -17.54
N ASP A 20 -2.70 2.90 -17.04
CA ASP A 20 -1.38 3.45 -17.37
C ASP A 20 -0.60 3.77 -16.08
N ASN A 21 0.69 4.09 -16.20
CA ASN A 21 1.61 4.38 -15.10
C ASN A 21 1.72 3.27 -14.05
N ILE A 22 1.52 2.01 -14.47
CA ILE A 22 1.58 0.84 -13.60
C ILE A 22 3.04 0.53 -13.26
N PHE A 23 3.40 0.57 -11.98
CA PHE A 23 4.66 0.07 -11.47
C PHE A 23 4.50 -0.34 -9.99
N PRO A 24 4.94 -1.53 -9.56
CA PRO A 24 5.47 -2.64 -10.35
C PRO A 24 4.41 -3.32 -11.25
N PRO A 25 4.81 -4.24 -12.17
CA PRO A 25 3.91 -5.02 -13.03
C PRO A 25 3.39 -6.32 -12.38
N VAL A 26 3.40 -6.41 -11.05
CA VAL A 26 2.48 -7.25 -10.23
C VAL A 26 1.32 -6.22 -9.68
N ILE A 27 -0.94 -5.83 -10.16
CA ILE A 27 -2.20 -4.98 -9.99
C ILE A 27 -3.42 -5.91 -10.10
N ASN A 28 -4.60 -5.52 -9.61
CA ASN A 28 -5.89 -6.17 -9.92
C ASN A 28 -6.81 -5.24 -10.74
N ILE A 29 -7.54 -5.79 -11.71
CA ILE A 29 -8.55 -5.07 -12.51
C ILE A 29 -9.84 -5.89 -12.48
N THR A 30 -10.95 -5.27 -12.10
CA THR A 30 -12.25 -5.95 -11.92
C THR A 30 -13.38 -5.16 -12.56
N TRP A 31 -14.35 -5.87 -13.15
CA TRP A 31 -15.51 -5.27 -13.79
C TRP A 31 -16.77 -5.46 -12.96
N PHE A 32 -17.60 -4.42 -12.93
CA PHE A 32 -18.91 -4.43 -12.29
C PHE A 32 -19.97 -3.97 -13.29
N ARG A 33 -21.13 -4.63 -13.27
CA ARG A 33 -22.36 -4.23 -13.96
C ARG A 33 -23.41 -3.94 -12.89
N ASN A 34 -23.99 -2.75 -12.91
CA ASN A 34 -24.98 -2.30 -11.92
C ASN A 34 -24.54 -2.52 -10.47
N GLY A 35 -23.27 -2.21 -10.18
CA GLY A 35 -22.63 -2.41 -8.87
C GLY A 35 -22.31 -3.86 -8.49
N ARG A 36 -22.61 -4.87 -9.33
CA ARG A 36 -22.31 -6.29 -9.08
C ARG A 36 -21.11 -6.76 -9.90
N PHE A 37 -20.19 -7.48 -9.26
CA PHE A 37 -19.03 -8.07 -9.94
C PHE A 37 -19.48 -8.99 -11.09
N THR A 38 -18.79 -8.89 -12.23
CA THR A 38 -19.04 -9.70 -13.43
C THR A 38 -17.72 -10.27 -13.91
N ALA A 39 -17.66 -11.59 -14.14
CA ALA A 39 -16.47 -12.26 -14.69
C ALA A 39 -16.62 -12.62 -16.19
N GLU A 40 -17.85 -12.70 -16.68
CA GLU A 40 -18.15 -13.05 -18.07
C GLU A 40 -17.73 -11.93 -19.04
N GLY A 41 -17.26 -12.29 -20.23
CA GLY A 41 -16.86 -11.34 -21.26
C GLY A 41 -15.54 -10.59 -21.01
N ILE A 42 -14.86 -10.81 -19.87
CA ILE A 42 -13.55 -10.21 -19.59
C ILE A 42 -12.47 -10.86 -20.45
N THR A 43 -11.63 -10.04 -21.08
CA THR A 43 -10.30 -10.43 -21.59
C THR A 43 -9.29 -9.33 -21.28
N GLU A 44 -8.02 -9.69 -21.05
CA GLU A 44 -6.98 -8.73 -20.66
C GLU A 44 -5.70 -8.89 -21.48
N THR A 45 -4.94 -7.81 -21.63
CA THR A 45 -3.61 -7.85 -22.24
C THR A 45 -2.53 -8.23 -21.22
N THR A 46 -1.38 -8.68 -21.73
CA THR A 46 -0.12 -8.55 -20.99
C THR A 46 0.22 -7.08 -20.71
N PHE A 47 1.19 -6.84 -19.83
CA PHE A 47 1.73 -5.50 -19.58
C PHE A 47 2.57 -5.04 -20.78
N TYR A 48 2.26 -3.86 -21.32
CA TYR A 48 3.09 -3.20 -22.32
C TYR A 48 4.04 -2.22 -21.62
N PRO A 49 5.37 -2.38 -21.76
CA PRO A 49 6.34 -1.44 -21.20
C PRO A 49 6.28 -0.09 -21.92
N LYS A 50 6.67 0.96 -21.21
CA LYS A 50 6.83 2.33 -21.71
C LYS A 50 8.29 2.79 -21.59
N SER A 51 8.63 3.90 -22.25
CA SER A 51 9.95 4.53 -22.21
C SER A 51 10.33 5.13 -20.85
N ASP A 52 9.35 5.34 -19.96
CA ASP A 52 9.52 5.82 -18.58
C ASP A 52 9.70 4.68 -17.55
N HIS A 53 9.92 3.45 -18.03
CA HIS A 53 10.00 2.20 -17.24
C HIS A 53 8.72 1.80 -16.49
N SER A 54 7.62 2.54 -16.63
CA SER A 54 6.30 2.09 -16.20
C SER A 54 5.65 1.18 -17.25
N PHE A 55 4.49 0.62 -16.91
CA PHE A 55 3.71 -0.25 -17.78
C PHE A 55 2.29 0.29 -17.98
N ARG A 56 1.66 -0.13 -19.07
CA ARG A 56 0.22 0.01 -19.30
C ARG A 56 -0.42 -1.35 -19.57
N LYS A 57 -1.69 -1.51 -19.21
CA LYS A 57 -2.50 -2.71 -19.44
C LYS A 57 -3.88 -2.31 -19.97
N PHE A 58 -4.49 -3.18 -20.77
CA PHE A 58 -5.87 -3.03 -21.18
C PHE A 58 -6.69 -4.21 -20.68
N SER A 59 -7.84 -3.91 -20.11
CA SER A 59 -8.89 -4.87 -19.81
C SER A 59 -10.10 -4.57 -20.70
N TYR A 60 -10.77 -5.60 -21.18
CA TYR A 60 -11.88 -5.52 -22.11
C TYR A 60 -13.07 -6.28 -21.56
N LEU A 61 -14.27 -5.70 -21.64
CA LEU A 61 -15.53 -6.37 -21.30
C LEU A 61 -16.44 -6.39 -22.53
N THR A 62 -16.73 -7.57 -23.09
CA THR A 62 -17.78 -7.72 -24.10
C THR A 62 -19.15 -7.68 -23.43
N PHE A 63 -20.10 -6.93 -24.02
CA PHE A 63 -21.42 -6.74 -23.44
C PHE A 63 -22.50 -6.52 -24.50
N LEU A 64 -23.75 -6.77 -24.12
CA LEU A 64 -24.94 -6.37 -24.85
C LEU A 64 -25.51 -5.12 -24.16
N PRO A 65 -25.53 -3.93 -24.80
CA PRO A 65 -25.99 -2.71 -24.13
C PRO A 65 -27.50 -2.72 -23.85
N SER A 66 -27.88 -2.32 -22.65
CA SER A 66 -29.23 -1.84 -22.31
C SER A 66 -29.20 -0.34 -21.99
N ALA A 67 -30.36 0.30 -21.92
CA ALA A 67 -30.47 1.71 -21.54
C ALA A 67 -30.20 1.95 -20.04
N ASP A 68 -30.54 0.99 -19.19
CA ASP A 68 -30.48 1.09 -17.72
C ASP A 68 -29.19 0.49 -17.11
N ASP A 69 -28.31 -0.08 -17.93
CA ASP A 69 -27.07 -0.71 -17.46
C ASP A 69 -25.93 0.31 -17.32
N PHE A 70 -25.30 0.35 -16.14
CA PHE A 70 -24.03 1.04 -15.91
C PHE A 70 -22.90 0.05 -15.60
N TYR A 71 -21.68 0.43 -15.98
CA TYR A 71 -20.50 -0.41 -15.90
C TYR A 71 -19.33 0.32 -15.26
N ASP A 72 -18.70 -0.29 -14.25
CA ASP A 72 -17.46 0.19 -13.65
C ASP A 72 -16.30 -0.74 -14.06
N CYS A 73 -15.15 -0.15 -14.38
CA CYS A 73 -13.85 -0.82 -14.26
C CYS A 73 -13.17 -0.30 -13.00
N ARG A 74 -12.90 -1.19 -12.04
CA ARG A 74 -12.16 -0.87 -10.81
C ARG A 74 -10.75 -1.41 -10.93
N VAL A 75 -9.80 -0.62 -10.43
CA VAL A 75 -8.36 -0.89 -10.52
C VAL A 75 -7.80 -0.73 -9.12
N GLU A 76 -7.22 -1.80 -8.58
CA GLU A 76 -6.74 -1.85 -7.21
C GLU A 76 -5.21 -1.81 -7.21
N PRO A 77 -4.58 -0.74 -6.68
CA PRO A 77 -3.13 -0.68 -6.51
C PRO A 77 -2.66 -1.71 -5.49
N TRP A 78 -1.66 -2.50 -5.86
CA TRP A 78 -1.00 -3.44 -4.98
C TRP A 78 -0.31 -2.72 -3.81
N GLY A 79 -0.29 -3.35 -2.64
CA GLY A 79 0.39 -2.84 -1.44
C GLY A 79 -0.42 -1.83 -0.62
N LEU A 80 -1.69 -1.58 -0.94
CA LEU A 80 -2.58 -0.73 -0.14
C LEU A 80 -2.88 -1.31 1.26
N ASP A 81 -2.65 -2.61 1.46
CA ASP A 81 -2.78 -3.34 2.73
C ASP A 81 -1.44 -3.49 3.50
N VAL A 82 -0.47 -2.59 3.31
CA VAL A 82 0.71 -2.51 4.18
C VAL A 82 0.50 -1.40 5.22
N PRO A 83 -0.01 -1.71 6.43
CA PRO A 83 0.03 -0.76 7.53
C PRO A 83 1.50 -0.51 7.90
N LEU A 84 1.93 0.76 7.82
CA LEU A 84 3.31 1.19 8.14
C LEU A 84 3.56 1.20 9.66
N LEU A 85 3.37 0.05 10.31
CA LEU A 85 3.60 -0.18 11.74
C LEU A 85 5.08 -0.49 12.03
N THR A 86 5.98 0.33 11.47
CA THR A 86 7.44 0.19 11.64
C THR A 86 8.13 1.43 12.19
N GLU A 87 7.37 2.39 12.74
CA GLU A 87 7.90 3.44 13.62
C GLU A 87 7.12 3.49 14.94
N THR A 88 7.75 4.05 15.98
CA THR A 88 7.19 4.33 17.33
C THR A 88 6.97 3.19 18.33
N VAL A 89 7.37 1.94 18.05
CA VAL A 89 7.48 0.90 19.11
C VAL A 89 8.88 0.94 19.77
N VAL A 90 9.26 2.11 20.29
CA VAL A 90 10.47 2.31 21.10
C VAL A 90 10.08 3.13 22.33
N CYS A 91 10.43 2.63 23.53
CA CYS A 91 9.85 2.99 24.83
C CYS A 91 8.40 2.47 24.98
N PRO A 92 8.06 1.74 26.06
CA PRO A 92 8.45 2.07 27.44
C PRO A 92 9.70 1.37 27.98
N LEU A 93 10.04 0.17 27.48
CA LEU A 93 11.08 -0.70 28.05
C LEU A 93 12.46 -0.04 28.15
N GLY A 94 12.86 0.78 27.16
CA GLY A 94 14.12 1.51 27.17
C GLY A 94 14.25 2.51 28.34
N LEU A 95 13.18 3.26 28.63
CA LEU A 95 13.14 4.20 29.76
C LEU A 95 13.22 3.47 31.09
N ALA A 96 12.49 2.35 31.23
CA ALA A 96 12.53 1.53 32.45
C ALA A 96 13.95 1.01 32.74
N MET A 97 14.62 0.43 31.73
CA MET A 97 16.00 -0.07 31.87
C MET A 97 17.00 1.05 32.19
N GLY A 98 16.87 2.23 31.56
CA GLY A 98 17.72 3.38 31.84
C GLY A 98 17.59 3.90 33.28
N LEU A 99 16.36 4.02 33.79
CA LEU A 99 16.10 4.46 35.17
C LEU A 99 16.64 3.47 36.20
N VAL A 100 16.46 2.16 35.99
CA VAL A 100 17.03 1.12 36.88
C VAL A 100 18.56 1.20 36.92
N GLY A 101 19.22 1.43 35.78
CA GLY A 101 20.68 1.62 35.71
C GLY A 101 21.18 2.79 36.57
N ILE A 102 20.47 3.92 36.56
CA ILE A 102 20.81 5.11 37.36
C ILE A 102 20.63 4.85 38.86
N VAL A 103 19.56 4.17 39.28
CA VAL A 103 19.32 3.84 40.69
C VAL A 103 20.38 2.86 41.22
N VAL A 104 20.66 1.77 40.50
CA VAL A 104 21.67 0.79 40.90
C VAL A 104 23.08 1.40 40.89
N GLY A 105 23.40 2.22 39.89
CA GLY A 105 24.68 2.93 39.79
C GLY A 105 24.91 3.91 40.95
N THR A 106 23.90 4.70 41.31
CA THR A 106 24.02 5.67 42.42
C THR A 106 24.08 5.00 43.79
N VAL A 107 23.35 3.89 44.01
CA VAL A 107 23.47 3.09 45.25
C VAL A 107 24.87 2.48 45.37
N ARG A 108 25.38 1.84 44.30
CA ARG A 108 26.71 1.20 44.32
C ARG A 108 27.87 2.20 44.40
N GLY A 109 27.74 3.38 43.77
CA GLY A 109 28.72 4.45 43.86
C GLY A 109 28.77 5.14 45.22
N ARG A 110 27.61 5.35 45.88
CA ARG A 110 27.56 6.01 47.19
C ARG A 110 28.19 5.19 48.32
N HIS A 111 28.29 3.86 48.18
CA HIS A 111 28.91 3.01 49.21
C HIS A 111 30.46 3.05 49.23
N LEU A 112 31.10 3.71 48.25
CA LEU A 112 32.55 3.97 48.21
C LEU A 112 32.91 5.44 48.45
N GLY A 113 31.92 6.33 48.55
CA GLY A 113 32.08 7.78 48.75
C GLY A 113 32.40 8.21 50.18
N GLY A 114 33.40 7.59 50.81
CA GLY A 114 33.93 8.04 52.11
C GLY A 114 34.54 9.44 52.04
N PRO A 115 34.55 10.22 53.13
CA PRO A 115 34.92 11.64 53.09
C PRO A 115 36.40 11.85 52.72
N SER A 116 36.63 12.71 51.71
CA SER A 116 37.98 13.08 51.26
C SER A 116 38.73 13.87 52.33
N ARG A 117 39.68 13.22 52.99
CA ARG A 117 40.60 13.88 53.93
C ARG A 117 41.82 14.40 53.16
N HIS A 118 41.77 15.66 52.73
CA HIS A 118 42.94 16.34 52.16
C HIS A 118 44.16 16.22 53.09
N ARG A 119 45.25 15.64 52.57
CA ARG A 119 46.62 16.01 52.96
C ARG A 119 47.33 16.60 51.75
N ARG A 120 48.12 17.63 52.02
CA ARG A 120 49.01 18.34 51.10
C ARG A 120 50.45 17.98 51.47
N ALA A 121 51.36 18.21 50.52
CA ALA A 121 52.82 18.09 50.61
C ALA A 121 53.34 16.63 50.56
N THR A 122 54.55 16.40 50.05
CA THR A 122 55.58 17.40 49.64
C THR A 122 56.10 17.08 48.25
#